data_AF-A0A2E3C862-F1
#
_entry.id   AF-A0A2E3C862-F1
#
_cell.length_a   1.000
_cell.length_b   1.000
_cell.length_c   1.000
_cell.angle_alpha   90.00
_cell.angle_beta   90.00
_cell.angle_gamma   90.00
#
_symmetry.space_group_name_H-M   'P 1'
#
loop_
_entity.id
_entity.type
_entity.pdbx_description
1 polymer ?
#
loop_
_entity_poly.entity_id
_entity_poly.type
_entity_poly.pdbx_seq_one_letter_code
_entity_poly.pdbx_strand_id
1 'polypeptide(L)'
;MNPNLQMYERKEDINTVHRPDFNPRRYNSIQDRVNSDPEFEKMYIDKLISEGWYKLLDNRSILSEEMKGRHFKYRLNGKSLSGAKKGTFRSGGIIIGRSNDDDDGKYIMYKAYNGRIFPLQISDILEIYTKDPSIKIQGSKKEQSVSKTVFFNRPGGITKFPVYLLSELSGERIPIYYARDKYSQERFAASKKYQYALKTGDWNFST
;
A
#
# COMPACT_ATOMS: atom_id res chain seq x y z
N MET A 1 -7.39 -31.93 -17.28
CA MET A 1 -7.15 -30.75 -16.41
C MET A 1 -8.50 -30.31 -15.84
N ASN A 2 -8.58 -30.04 -14.54
CA ASN A 2 -9.84 -29.62 -13.88
C ASN A 2 -10.14 -28.16 -14.27
N PRO A 3 -11.33 -27.81 -14.78
CA PRO A 3 -11.65 -26.43 -15.19
C PRO A 3 -11.70 -25.41 -14.04
N ASN A 4 -11.66 -25.85 -12.78
CA ASN A 4 -11.63 -24.97 -11.59
C ASN A 4 -10.20 -24.58 -11.14
N LEU A 5 -9.23 -24.60 -12.05
CA LEU A 5 -7.84 -24.25 -11.75
C LEU A 5 -7.70 -22.76 -11.45
N GLN A 6 -6.75 -22.42 -10.59
CA GLN A 6 -6.28 -21.05 -10.38
C GLN A 6 -5.85 -20.46 -11.74
N MET A 7 -6.69 -19.61 -12.32
CA MET A 7 -6.50 -19.07 -13.67
C MET A 7 -5.46 -17.96 -13.74
N TYR A 8 -5.13 -17.38 -12.59
CA TYR A 8 -4.23 -16.23 -12.49
C TYR A 8 -2.86 -16.66 -12.00
N GLU A 9 -1.81 -16.17 -12.67
CA GLU A 9 -0.44 -16.41 -12.25
C GLU A 9 -0.05 -15.53 -11.06
N ARG A 10 0.90 -16.02 -10.27
CA ARG A 10 1.57 -15.22 -9.23
C ARG A 10 2.52 -14.25 -9.92
N LYS A 11 2.50 -12.98 -9.52
CA LYS A 11 3.39 -11.94 -10.07
C LYS A 11 4.27 -11.36 -8.97
N GLU A 12 5.53 -11.08 -9.28
CA GLU A 12 6.42 -10.37 -8.35
C GLU A 12 6.10 -8.87 -8.35
N ASP A 13 6.09 -8.24 -7.18
CA ASP A 13 6.05 -6.77 -7.08
C ASP A 13 7.47 -6.24 -6.99
N ILE A 14 7.91 -5.66 -8.11
CA ILE A 14 9.25 -5.09 -8.34
C ILE A 14 9.59 -4.00 -7.29
N ASN A 15 8.59 -3.40 -6.63
CA ASN A 15 8.80 -2.35 -5.64
C ASN A 15 9.03 -2.87 -4.22
N THR A 16 8.96 -4.18 -3.98
CA THR A 16 9.12 -4.72 -2.61
C THR A 16 10.57 -5.05 -2.33
N VAL A 17 11.18 -4.30 -1.41
CA VAL A 17 12.56 -4.52 -0.95
C VAL A 17 12.53 -5.04 0.49
N HIS A 18 13.08 -6.22 0.72
CA HIS A 18 13.28 -6.75 2.07
C HIS A 18 14.35 -5.94 2.81
N ARG A 19 14.26 -5.86 4.14
CA ARG A 19 15.34 -5.25 4.92
C ARG A 19 16.66 -6.02 4.72
N PRO A 20 17.82 -5.34 4.70
CA PRO A 20 19.11 -6.00 4.48
C PRO A 20 19.46 -7.10 5.49
N ASP A 21 18.90 -7.02 6.70
CA ASP A 21 19.10 -7.97 7.81
C ASP A 21 18.09 -9.13 7.83
N PHE A 22 17.13 -9.17 6.90
CA PHE A 22 16.14 -10.23 6.84
C PHE A 22 16.78 -11.58 6.48
N ASN A 23 16.94 -12.45 7.48
CA ASN A 23 17.40 -13.82 7.28
C ASN A 23 16.21 -14.81 7.40
N PRO A 24 15.74 -15.39 6.29
CA PRO A 24 14.61 -16.31 6.30
C PRO A 24 14.86 -17.60 7.09
N ARG A 25 16.13 -17.99 7.31
CA ARG A 25 16.50 -19.22 8.04
C ARG A 25 16.46 -19.07 9.57
N ARG A 26 16.40 -17.84 10.08
CA ARG A 26 16.31 -17.55 11.53
C ARG A 26 14.89 -17.17 11.97
N TYR A 27 13.95 -17.12 11.04
CA TYR A 27 12.59 -16.68 11.28
C TYR A 27 11.65 -17.88 11.35
N ASN A 28 11.15 -18.19 12.55
CA ASN A 28 9.99 -19.07 12.69
C ASN A 28 8.75 -18.27 12.28
N SER A 29 8.15 -18.67 11.16
CA SER A 29 6.94 -18.04 10.67
C SER A 29 5.82 -18.18 11.70
N ILE A 30 5.17 -17.05 12.02
CA ILE A 30 3.94 -17.06 12.81
C ILE A 30 2.93 -18.06 12.23
N GLN A 31 2.88 -18.20 10.90
CA GLN A 31 1.98 -19.17 10.26
C GLN A 31 2.32 -20.59 10.66
N ASP A 32 3.60 -20.95 10.70
CA ASP A 32 4.02 -22.31 11.03
C ASP A 32 3.66 -22.62 12.47
N ARG A 33 3.94 -21.67 13.38
CA ARG A 33 3.62 -21.83 14.80
C ARG A 33 2.12 -21.89 15.08
N VAL A 34 1.31 -21.03 14.45
CA VAL A 34 -0.16 -21.07 14.56
C VAL A 34 -0.72 -22.40 14.03
N ASN A 35 -0.10 -22.98 13.01
CA ASN A 35 -0.58 -24.22 12.40
C ASN A 35 -0.09 -25.50 13.12
N SER A 36 0.97 -25.41 13.93
CA SER A 36 1.58 -26.57 14.59
C SER A 36 1.30 -26.66 16.09
N ASP A 37 0.96 -25.54 16.75
CA ASP A 37 0.80 -25.44 18.20
C ASP A 37 -0.61 -24.91 18.54
N PRO A 38 -1.52 -25.78 19.05
CA PRO A 38 -2.89 -25.39 19.38
C PRO A 38 -3.01 -24.35 20.50
N GLU A 39 -2.09 -24.33 21.47
CA GLU A 39 -2.10 -23.33 22.54
C GLU A 39 -1.70 -21.96 21.98
N PHE A 40 -0.67 -21.94 21.14
CA PHE A 40 -0.26 -20.72 20.45
C PHE A 40 -1.33 -20.24 19.46
N GLU A 41 -2.03 -21.15 18.77
CA GLU A 41 -3.16 -20.81 17.89
C GLU A 41 -4.21 -20.01 18.66
N LYS A 42 -4.67 -20.54 19.80
CA LYS A 42 -5.69 -19.88 20.63
C LYS A 42 -5.21 -18.51 21.08
N MET A 43 -4.02 -18.44 21.68
CA MET A 43 -3.40 -17.18 22.11
C MET A 43 -3.29 -16.16 20.96
N TYR A 44 -2.93 -16.62 19.77
CA TYR A 44 -2.76 -15.75 18.61
C TYR A 44 -4.09 -15.21 18.09
N ILE A 45 -5.14 -16.03 18.04
CA ILE A 45 -6.48 -15.57 17.66
C ILE A 45 -7.02 -14.57 18.68
N ASP A 46 -6.85 -14.83 19.99
CA ASP A 46 -7.24 -13.89 21.04
C ASP A 46 -6.49 -12.57 20.90
N LYS A 47 -5.18 -12.63 20.59
CA LYS A 47 -4.39 -11.45 20.27
C LYS A 47 -4.95 -10.69 19.06
N LEU A 48 -5.30 -11.38 17.96
CA LEU A 48 -5.91 -10.73 16.79
C LEU A 48 -7.18 -9.97 17.19
N ILE A 49 -8.07 -10.59 17.98
CA ILE A 49 -9.29 -9.96 18.46
C ILE A 49 -8.97 -8.71 19.29
N SER A 50 -8.01 -8.80 20.22
CA SER A 50 -7.58 -7.66 21.04
C SER A 50 -6.96 -6.51 20.23
N GLU A 51 -6.34 -6.82 19.09
CA GLU A 51 -5.75 -5.84 18.16
C GLU A 51 -6.76 -5.26 17.16
N GLY A 52 -8.06 -5.52 17.36
CA GLY A 52 -9.16 -5.02 16.55
C GLY A 52 -9.34 -5.75 15.22
N TRP A 53 -8.85 -6.98 15.09
CA TRP A 53 -9.22 -7.84 13.98
C TRP A 53 -10.55 -8.53 14.27
N TYR A 54 -11.39 -8.63 13.25
CA TYR A 54 -12.66 -9.33 13.35
C TYR A 54 -12.83 -10.27 12.16
N LYS A 55 -13.58 -11.35 12.41
CA LYS A 55 -13.95 -12.32 11.38
C LYS A 55 -15.08 -11.75 10.53
N LEU A 56 -14.96 -11.84 9.21
CA LEU A 56 -16.04 -11.51 8.29
C LEU A 56 -17.18 -12.51 8.44
N LEU A 57 -18.42 -12.01 8.48
CA LEU A 57 -19.62 -12.86 8.49
C LEU A 57 -19.77 -13.60 7.16
N ASP A 58 -19.56 -12.89 6.05
CA ASP A 58 -19.49 -13.45 4.70
C ASP A 58 -18.10 -13.19 4.10
N ASN A 59 -17.43 -14.28 3.68
CA ASN A 59 -16.12 -14.18 3.05
C ASN A 59 -16.16 -13.36 1.74
N ARG A 60 -17.30 -13.29 1.04
CA ARG A 60 -17.42 -12.48 -0.19
C ARG A 60 -17.38 -10.98 0.08
N SER A 61 -17.66 -10.53 1.30
CA SER A 61 -17.58 -9.11 1.66
C SER A 61 -16.17 -8.52 1.48
N ILE A 62 -15.12 -9.36 1.49
CA ILE A 62 -13.74 -8.92 1.21
C ILE A 62 -13.57 -8.33 -0.20
N LEU A 63 -14.49 -8.61 -1.13
CA LEU A 63 -14.46 -8.12 -2.50
C LEU A 63 -15.03 -6.72 -2.68
N SER A 64 -15.48 -6.05 -1.62
CA SER A 64 -16.00 -4.69 -1.69
C SER A 64 -14.86 -3.68 -1.90
N GLU A 65 -15.19 -2.52 -2.48
CA GLU A 65 -14.22 -1.45 -2.71
C GLU A 65 -13.60 -0.94 -1.40
N GLU A 66 -14.37 -0.94 -0.31
CA GLU A 66 -13.93 -0.49 1.03
C GLU A 66 -12.81 -1.35 1.62
N MET A 67 -12.70 -2.59 1.16
CA MET A 67 -11.70 -3.55 1.62
C MET A 67 -10.37 -3.42 0.86
N LYS A 68 -10.32 -2.70 -0.25
CA LYS A 68 -9.06 -2.47 -0.99
C LYS A 68 -8.06 -1.71 -0.13
N GLY A 69 -6.80 -2.15 -0.19
CA GLY A 69 -5.72 -1.62 0.63
C GLY A 69 -5.75 -2.08 2.09
N ARG A 70 -6.70 -2.92 2.51
CA ARG A 70 -6.78 -3.43 3.88
C ARG A 70 -5.95 -4.69 4.04
N HIS A 71 -5.42 -4.86 5.25
CA HIS A 71 -4.77 -6.10 5.64
C HIS A 71 -5.82 -7.15 5.96
N PHE A 72 -5.60 -8.37 5.48
CA PHE A 72 -6.43 -9.51 5.81
C PHE A 72 -5.57 -10.73 6.14
N LYS A 73 -6.16 -11.63 6.92
CA LYS A 73 -5.66 -12.97 7.25
C LYS A 73 -6.78 -13.96 6.95
N TYR A 74 -6.47 -15.22 6.71
CA TYR A 74 -7.52 -16.19 6.37
C TYR A 74 -7.15 -17.60 6.80
N ARG A 75 -8.16 -18.47 6.91
CA ARG A 75 -7.96 -19.92 7.04
C ARG A 75 -8.52 -20.65 5.85
N LEU A 76 -7.90 -21.78 5.51
CA LEU A 76 -8.33 -22.64 4.41
C LEU A 76 -9.34 -23.69 4.87
N ASN A 77 -10.26 -24.07 3.99
CA ASN A 77 -11.31 -25.05 4.28
C ASN A 77 -10.87 -26.51 4.07
N GLY A 78 -9.64 -26.73 3.60
CA GLY A 78 -9.08 -28.06 3.35
C GLY A 78 -9.43 -28.67 1.99
N LYS A 79 -10.17 -27.95 1.14
CA LYS A 79 -10.56 -28.39 -0.21
C LYS A 79 -9.65 -27.86 -1.32
N SER A 80 -8.69 -26.99 -0.96
CA SER A 80 -7.76 -26.39 -1.92
C SER A 80 -6.79 -27.43 -2.51
N LEU A 81 -6.35 -27.19 -3.74
CA LEU A 81 -5.34 -28.00 -4.42
C LEU A 81 -3.95 -27.97 -3.75
N SER A 82 -3.72 -27.06 -2.80
CA SER A 82 -2.45 -27.00 -2.05
C SER A 82 -2.23 -28.18 -1.11
N GLY A 83 -3.25 -29.02 -0.88
CA GLY A 83 -3.20 -30.11 0.11
C GLY A 83 -3.21 -29.63 1.56
N ALA A 84 -3.41 -28.33 1.79
CA ALA A 84 -3.50 -27.77 3.13
C ALA A 84 -4.68 -28.37 3.90
N LYS A 85 -4.48 -28.67 5.19
CA LYS A 85 -5.53 -29.18 6.06
C LYS A 85 -6.59 -28.11 6.34
N LYS A 86 -7.83 -28.53 6.59
CA LYS A 86 -8.89 -27.62 7.06
C LYS A 86 -8.43 -26.87 8.31
N GLY A 87 -8.67 -25.57 8.35
CA GLY A 87 -8.23 -24.69 9.44
C GLY A 87 -6.81 -24.15 9.28
N THR A 88 -6.07 -24.51 8.23
CA THR A 88 -4.71 -23.97 8.01
C THR A 88 -4.77 -22.45 7.90
N PHE A 89 -4.12 -21.77 8.83
CA PHE A 89 -3.98 -20.34 8.91
C PHE A 89 -2.93 -19.81 7.93
N ARG A 90 -3.28 -18.70 7.27
CA ARG A 90 -2.39 -17.93 6.39
C ARG A 90 -2.38 -16.47 6.82
N SER A 91 -1.18 -15.90 6.85
CA SER A 91 -0.97 -14.50 7.24
C SER A 91 -1.56 -13.50 6.25
N GLY A 92 -1.93 -13.94 5.04
CA GLY A 92 -2.50 -13.11 4.00
C GLY A 92 -1.58 -11.97 3.57
N GLY A 93 -2.13 -10.77 3.48
CA GLY A 93 -1.43 -9.59 2.96
C GLY A 93 -2.37 -8.40 2.83
N ILE A 94 -2.13 -7.55 1.84
CA ILE A 94 -2.92 -6.36 1.54
C ILE A 94 -3.82 -6.63 0.34
N ILE A 95 -5.12 -6.40 0.49
CA ILE A 95 -6.12 -6.62 -0.55
C ILE A 95 -5.89 -5.62 -1.69
N ILE A 96 -5.81 -6.12 -2.93
CA ILE A 96 -5.81 -5.30 -4.13
C ILE A 96 -7.25 -5.18 -4.66
N GLY A 97 -8.03 -6.26 -4.58
CA GLY A 97 -9.43 -6.32 -5.00
C GLY A 97 -9.70 -7.52 -5.91
N ARG A 98 -10.65 -7.39 -6.82
CA ARG A 98 -10.92 -8.38 -7.88
C ARG A 98 -9.91 -8.21 -9.02
N SER A 99 -9.69 -9.27 -9.79
CA SER A 99 -9.06 -9.14 -11.10
C SER A 99 -10.03 -8.44 -12.06
N ASN A 100 -9.50 -7.65 -13.00
CA ASN A 100 -10.33 -6.99 -14.02
C ASN A 100 -11.06 -8.00 -14.92
N ASP A 101 -10.52 -9.21 -15.04
CA ASP A 101 -11.05 -10.28 -15.89
C ASP A 101 -11.90 -11.30 -15.08
N ASP A 102 -12.25 -11.00 -13.83
CA ASP A 102 -13.04 -11.87 -12.93
C ASP A 102 -14.38 -11.24 -12.55
N ASP A 103 -15.28 -11.17 -13.53
CA ASP A 103 -16.64 -10.62 -13.36
C ASP A 103 -17.44 -11.36 -12.27
N ASP A 104 -17.21 -12.66 -12.13
CA ASP A 104 -17.89 -13.53 -11.17
C ASP A 104 -17.37 -13.36 -9.73
N GLY A 105 -16.24 -12.67 -9.53
CA GLY A 105 -15.62 -12.50 -8.21
C GLY A 105 -15.21 -13.82 -7.58
N LYS A 106 -14.63 -14.74 -8.35
CA LYS A 106 -14.14 -16.04 -7.86
C LYS A 106 -12.83 -15.90 -7.07
N TYR A 107 -12.07 -14.84 -7.34
CA TYR A 107 -10.73 -14.62 -6.82
C TYR A 107 -10.58 -13.26 -6.14
N ILE A 108 -9.75 -13.26 -5.11
CA ILE A 108 -9.24 -12.06 -4.45
C ILE A 108 -7.77 -11.93 -4.85
N MET A 109 -7.42 -10.80 -5.43
CA MET A 109 -6.03 -10.43 -5.65
C MET A 109 -5.51 -9.73 -4.40
N TYR A 110 -4.36 -10.19 -3.90
CA TYR A 110 -3.71 -9.54 -2.77
C TYR A 110 -2.20 -9.55 -2.89
N LYS A 111 -1.55 -8.54 -2.30
CA LYS A 111 -0.10 -8.44 -2.17
C LYS A 111 0.31 -9.08 -0.84
N ALA A 112 1.02 -10.20 -0.89
CA ALA A 112 1.59 -10.82 0.29
C ALA A 112 2.79 -10.02 0.84
N TYR A 113 3.13 -10.23 2.11
CA TYR A 113 4.23 -9.52 2.77
C TYR A 113 5.62 -9.83 2.21
N ASN A 114 5.75 -10.89 1.41
CA ASN A 114 6.97 -11.19 0.66
C ASN A 114 7.05 -10.45 -0.69
N GLY A 115 6.12 -9.54 -0.98
CA GLY A 115 6.10 -8.76 -2.21
C GLY A 115 5.51 -9.49 -3.41
N ARG A 116 5.01 -10.72 -3.27
CA ARG A 116 4.33 -11.39 -4.39
C ARG A 116 2.83 -11.10 -4.37
N ILE A 117 2.27 -10.91 -5.56
CA ILE A 117 0.84 -10.81 -5.78
C ILE A 117 0.31 -12.22 -5.99
N PHE A 118 -0.68 -12.57 -5.18
CA PHE A 118 -1.33 -13.87 -5.20
C PHE A 118 -2.81 -13.72 -5.55
N PRO A 119 -3.33 -14.57 -6.44
CA PRO A 119 -4.74 -14.86 -6.51
C PRO A 119 -5.13 -15.82 -5.39
N LEU A 120 -6.23 -15.55 -4.71
CA LEU A 120 -6.84 -16.45 -3.72
C LEU A 120 -8.27 -16.77 -4.13
N GLN A 121 -8.54 -18.05 -4.35
CA GLN A 121 -9.87 -18.51 -4.70
C GLN A 121 -10.80 -18.49 -3.48
N ILE A 122 -11.94 -17.82 -3.58
CA ILE A 122 -12.85 -17.64 -2.43
C ILE A 122 -13.41 -18.99 -1.95
N SER A 123 -13.64 -19.93 -2.87
CA SER A 123 -14.17 -21.26 -2.55
C SER A 123 -13.25 -22.08 -1.65
N ASP A 124 -11.98 -21.72 -1.52
CA ASP A 124 -10.99 -22.44 -0.72
C ASP A 124 -10.88 -21.88 0.71
N ILE A 125 -11.55 -20.75 0.97
CA ILE A 125 -11.47 -20.02 2.22
C ILE A 125 -12.53 -20.55 3.19
N LEU A 126 -12.10 -20.87 4.41
CA LEU A 126 -12.99 -21.16 5.52
C LEU A 126 -13.48 -19.87 6.16
N GLU A 127 -12.56 -18.97 6.50
CA GLU A 127 -12.86 -17.71 7.15
C GLU A 127 -11.78 -16.66 6.89
N ILE A 128 -12.19 -15.40 6.97
CA ILE A 128 -11.36 -14.22 6.74
C ILE A 128 -11.40 -13.35 7.99
N TYR A 129 -10.24 -12.83 8.35
CA TYR A 129 -10.08 -11.82 9.39
C TYR A 129 -9.56 -10.53 8.75
N THR A 130 -10.17 -9.40 9.08
CA THR A 130 -9.75 -8.07 8.63
C THR A 130 -9.80 -7.09 9.80
N LYS A 131 -9.17 -5.92 9.63
CA LYS A 131 -9.32 -4.78 10.56
C LYS A 131 -10.44 -3.88 10.09
N ASP A 132 -11.08 -3.19 11.04
CA ASP A 132 -12.29 -2.40 10.79
C ASP A 132 -12.05 -1.38 9.66
N PRO A 133 -12.83 -1.41 8.56
CA PRO A 133 -12.72 -0.44 7.48
C PRO A 133 -13.03 0.99 7.98
N SER A 134 -13.84 1.14 9.03
CA SER A 134 -14.20 2.42 9.66
C SER A 134 -12.99 3.05 10.36
N ILE A 135 -12.09 2.23 10.88
CA ILE A 135 -10.79 2.68 11.35
C ILE A 135 -9.97 2.95 10.10
N LYS A 136 -9.89 4.22 9.69
CA LYS A 136 -8.89 4.62 8.69
C LYS A 136 -7.55 4.13 9.22
N ILE A 137 -6.95 3.15 8.52
CA ILE A 137 -5.51 2.97 8.60
C ILE A 137 -5.03 4.37 8.26
N GLN A 138 -4.48 5.10 9.24
CA GLN A 138 -3.70 6.27 8.92
C GLN A 138 -2.67 5.70 7.98
N GLY A 139 -2.88 5.89 6.68
CA GLY A 139 -1.89 5.54 5.72
C GLY A 139 -0.63 6.16 6.30
N SER A 140 0.45 5.40 6.31
CA SER A 140 1.67 5.99 5.81
C SER A 140 1.21 6.87 4.64
N LYS A 141 0.99 8.18 4.89
CA LYS A 141 1.02 9.20 3.85
C LYS A 141 2.16 8.68 3.02
N LYS A 142 1.91 8.27 1.76
CA LYS A 142 3.00 7.92 0.85
C LYS A 142 4.09 8.89 1.23
N GLU A 143 5.18 8.42 1.83
CA GLU A 143 6.36 9.25 1.93
C GLU A 143 6.51 9.60 0.46
N GLN A 144 6.19 10.85 0.14
CA GLN A 144 6.38 11.33 -1.20
C GLN A 144 7.89 11.29 -1.23
N SER A 145 8.42 10.19 -1.75
CA SER A 145 9.82 10.05 -2.07
C SER A 145 10.07 11.28 -2.93
N VAL A 146 10.69 12.28 -2.33
CA VAL A 146 11.06 13.50 -3.02
C VAL A 146 12.07 13.02 -4.04
N SER A 147 11.60 12.80 -5.26
CA SER A 147 12.36 12.01 -6.22
C SER A 147 13.45 12.85 -6.85
N LYS A 148 13.29 14.19 -6.86
CA LYS A 148 14.21 15.17 -7.46
C LYS A 148 14.01 16.57 -6.86
N THR A 149 15.11 17.21 -6.48
CA THR A 149 15.18 18.65 -6.21
C THR A 149 14.79 19.45 -7.44
N VAL A 150 13.93 20.46 -7.28
CA VAL A 150 13.51 21.34 -8.37
C VAL A 150 14.48 22.52 -8.52
N PHE A 151 15.11 22.67 -9.68
CA PHE A 151 15.99 23.80 -9.95
C PHE A 151 15.27 24.94 -10.68
N PHE A 152 15.33 26.15 -10.13
CA PHE A 152 14.86 27.39 -10.79
C PHE A 152 16.06 28.18 -11.33
N ASN A 153 15.84 28.93 -12.41
CA ASN A 153 16.82 29.94 -12.80
C ASN A 153 16.73 31.10 -11.82
N ARG A 154 17.85 31.75 -11.51
CA ARG A 154 17.82 32.97 -10.71
C ARG A 154 16.94 34.00 -11.41
N PRO A 155 15.96 34.60 -10.71
CA PRO A 155 15.08 35.56 -11.34
C PRO A 155 15.89 36.79 -11.74
N GLY A 156 15.60 37.32 -12.93
CA GLY A 156 16.23 38.51 -13.48
C GLY A 156 15.69 39.80 -12.86
N GLY A 157 15.41 40.80 -13.69
CA GLY A 157 14.94 42.13 -13.24
C GLY A 157 13.73 42.07 -12.31
N ILE A 158 13.78 42.87 -11.25
CA ILE A 158 12.73 42.96 -10.23
C ILE A 158 11.46 43.54 -10.86
N THR A 159 10.33 42.86 -10.67
CA THR A 159 9.01 43.34 -11.10
C THR A 159 8.03 43.44 -9.93
N LYS A 160 6.88 44.06 -10.17
CA LYS A 160 5.78 44.15 -9.18
C LYS A 160 5.02 42.83 -8.95
N PHE A 161 5.38 41.76 -9.66
CA PHE A 161 4.69 40.46 -9.60
C PHE A 161 5.64 39.30 -9.25
N PRO A 162 6.25 39.32 -8.05
CA PRO A 162 7.13 38.24 -7.61
C PRO A 162 6.35 36.96 -7.26
N VAL A 163 6.98 35.82 -7.48
CA VAL A 163 6.55 34.51 -6.96
C VAL A 163 7.61 34.01 -5.99
N TYR A 164 7.17 33.59 -4.81
CA TYR A 164 8.05 33.21 -3.71
C TYR A 164 7.97 31.72 -3.40
N LEU A 165 9.07 31.16 -2.89
CA LEU A 165 9.07 29.91 -2.16
C LEU A 165 9.77 30.10 -0.82
N LEU A 166 9.42 29.24 0.15
CA LEU A 166 10.08 29.24 1.45
C LEU A 166 11.41 28.49 1.32
N SER A 167 12.50 29.09 1.83
CA SER A 167 13.79 28.43 1.98
C SER A 167 13.77 27.53 3.19
N GLU A 168 14.10 26.24 3.04
CA GLU A 168 14.24 25.35 4.20
C GLU A 168 15.45 25.72 5.08
N LEU A 169 16.48 26.34 4.49
CA LEU A 169 17.71 26.72 5.21
C LEU A 169 17.53 27.97 6.07
N SER A 170 16.77 28.96 5.59
CA SER A 170 16.63 30.26 6.25
C SER A 170 15.23 30.54 6.78
N GLY A 171 14.21 29.77 6.39
CA GLY A 171 12.81 30.05 6.72
C GLY A 171 12.25 31.31 6.04
N GLU A 172 13.02 31.94 5.16
CA GLU A 172 12.63 33.18 4.49
C GLU A 172 11.92 32.91 3.16
N ARG A 173 11.08 33.88 2.75
CA ARG A 173 10.42 33.87 1.45
C ARG A 173 11.38 34.40 0.39
N ILE A 174 11.90 33.52 -0.44
CA ILE A 174 12.83 33.87 -1.51
C ILE A 174 12.07 34.03 -2.82
N PRO A 175 12.24 35.15 -3.57
CA PRO A 175 11.66 35.29 -4.89
C PRO A 175 12.36 34.32 -5.86
N ILE A 176 11.58 33.46 -6.50
CA ILE A 176 12.06 32.48 -7.49
C ILE A 176 11.72 32.86 -8.93
N TYR A 177 10.80 33.81 -9.12
CA TYR A 177 10.39 34.30 -10.43
C TYR A 177 9.82 35.72 -10.30
N TYR A 178 10.22 36.61 -11.21
CA TYR A 178 9.61 37.92 -11.40
C TYR A 178 8.76 37.90 -12.66
N ALA A 179 7.44 37.86 -12.50
CA ALA A 179 6.51 37.84 -13.62
C ALA A 179 6.37 39.24 -14.23
N ARG A 180 6.10 39.32 -15.53
CA ARG A 180 5.84 40.60 -16.21
C ARG A 180 4.52 41.24 -15.77
N ASP A 181 3.52 40.41 -15.54
CA ASP A 181 2.15 40.78 -15.21
C ASP A 181 1.50 39.75 -14.28
N LYS A 182 0.31 40.08 -13.76
CA LYS A 182 -0.47 39.21 -12.88
C LYS A 182 -0.84 37.88 -13.53
N TYR A 183 -1.18 37.88 -14.82
CA TYR A 183 -1.52 36.65 -15.54
C TYR A 183 -0.34 35.66 -15.59
N SER A 184 0.86 36.16 -15.86
CA SER A 184 2.09 35.37 -15.90
C SER A 184 2.48 34.86 -14.51
N GLN A 185 2.22 35.65 -13.46
CA GLN A 185 2.40 35.24 -12.07
C GLN A 185 1.50 34.05 -11.72
N GLU A 186 0.20 34.17 -12.02
CA GLU A 186 -0.80 33.12 -11.77
C GLU A 186 -0.48 31.86 -12.58
N ARG A 187 -0.09 32.00 -13.85
CA ARG A 187 0.26 30.87 -14.71
C ARG A 187 1.52 30.14 -14.23
N PHE A 188 2.52 30.88 -13.73
CA PHE A 188 3.73 30.28 -13.15
C PHE A 188 3.41 29.57 -11.82
N ALA A 189 2.60 30.19 -10.96
CA ALA A 189 2.15 29.59 -9.71
C ALA A 189 1.26 28.36 -9.94
N ALA A 190 0.54 28.26 -11.06
CA ALA A 190 -0.22 27.06 -11.43
C ALA A 190 0.65 25.94 -12.05
N SER A 191 1.93 26.20 -12.34
CA SER A 191 2.78 25.22 -13.01
C SER A 191 3.04 24.00 -12.12
N LYS A 192 3.11 22.81 -12.74
CA LYS A 192 3.44 21.56 -12.04
C LYS A 192 4.77 21.64 -11.30
N LYS A 193 5.74 22.37 -11.85
CA LYS A 193 7.07 22.58 -11.28
C LYS A 193 7.01 23.40 -9.99
N TYR A 194 6.29 24.53 -10.01
CA TYR A 194 6.08 25.35 -8.81
C TYR A 194 5.27 24.62 -7.75
N GLN A 195 4.16 23.98 -8.14
CA GLN A 195 3.29 23.25 -7.21
C GLN A 195 4.02 22.07 -6.55
N TYR A 196 4.91 21.40 -7.28
CA TYR A 196 5.78 20.37 -6.70
C TYR A 196 6.73 20.98 -5.67
N ALA A 197 7.50 22.01 -6.03
CA ALA A 197 8.44 22.67 -5.12
C ALA A 197 7.76 23.25 -3.86
N LEU A 198 6.59 23.87 -4.02
CA LEU A 198 5.78 24.39 -2.91
C LEU A 198 5.33 23.28 -1.96
N LYS A 199 5.00 22.11 -2.50
CA LYS A 199 4.52 20.96 -1.74
C LYS A 199 5.65 20.17 -1.07
N THR A 200 6.82 20.07 -1.70
CA THR A 200 7.94 19.25 -1.23
C THR A 200 8.95 20.02 -0.42
N GLY A 201 9.04 21.34 -0.54
CA GLY A 201 10.09 22.16 0.09
C GLY A 201 11.47 22.02 -0.57
N ASP A 202 11.71 20.92 -1.30
CA ASP A 202 12.97 20.62 -1.99
C ASP A 202 13.13 21.33 -3.34
N TRP A 203 13.79 22.49 -3.32
CA TRP A 203 14.13 23.28 -4.49
C TRP A 203 15.44 24.07 -4.30
N ASN A 204 16.08 24.44 -5.39
CA ASN A 204 17.29 25.28 -5.38
C ASN A 204 17.40 26.12 -6.67
N PHE A 205 18.38 27.03 -6.74
CA PHE A 205 18.73 27.68 -7.99
C PHE A 205 19.71 26.80 -8.79
N SER A 206 19.53 26.74 -10.11
CA SER A 206 20.56 26.23 -11.01
C SER A 206 21.80 27.10 -10.90
N THR A 207 22.96 26.48 -10.66
CA THR A 207 24.28 27.10 -10.83
C THR A 207 24.50 27.57 -12.26
#